data_AF-A0A3E4KYL6-F1
#
_entry.id   AF-A0A3E4KYL6-F1
#
_cell.length_a   1.000
_cell.length_b   1.000
_cell.length_c   1.000
_cell.angle_alpha   90.00
_cell.angle_beta   90.00
_cell.angle_gamma   90.00
#
_symmetry.space_group_name_H-M   'P 1'
#
loop_
_entity.id
_entity.type
_entity.pdbx_description
1 polymer ?
#
loop_
_entity_poly.entity_id
_entity_poly.type
_entity_poly.pdbx_seq_one_letter_code
_entity_poly.pdbx_strand_id
1 'polypeptide(L)'
;MKWNNKCQYTPASLREKSYEELYTLCLSAYTEGRTDERNKSLEAYRLRCSCLFGNKCMDSSLSVGVRKRICDGNCHYIKKYMSELDKLEE
;
A
#
# COMPACT_ATOMS: atom_id res chain seq x y z
N MET A 1 -11.51 0.47 6.50
CA MET A 1 -12.91 0.67 6.01
C MET A 1 -12.80 1.03 4.56
N LYS A 2 -13.72 0.60 3.69
CA LYS A 2 -13.70 0.97 2.26
C LYS A 2 -14.20 2.41 2.15
N TRP A 3 -13.49 3.28 1.44
CA TRP A 3 -13.96 4.60 1.00
C TRP A 3 -15.41 4.61 0.49
N ASN A 4 -15.89 3.49 -0.05
CA ASN A 4 -17.29 3.27 -0.42
C ASN A 4 -18.31 3.59 0.69
N ASN A 5 -17.93 3.54 1.97
CA ASN A 5 -18.84 3.87 3.08
C ASN A 5 -18.90 5.36 3.42
N LYS A 6 -17.95 6.20 2.95
CA LYS A 6 -17.99 7.66 3.14
C LYS A 6 -18.65 8.41 1.98
N CYS A 7 -18.97 7.76 0.86
CA CYS A 7 -19.88 8.31 -0.17
C CYS A 7 -21.35 8.35 0.27
N GLN A 8 -21.63 8.34 1.58
CA GLN A 8 -22.97 8.53 2.14
C GLN A 8 -23.33 10.01 2.31
N TYR A 9 -22.39 10.93 2.15
CA TYR A 9 -22.68 12.36 2.24
C TYR A 9 -23.35 12.85 0.97
N THR A 10 -24.61 13.30 1.10
CA THR A 10 -25.30 14.03 0.04
C THR A 10 -24.74 15.46 -0.04
N PRO A 11 -24.82 16.13 -1.21
CA PRO A 11 -24.42 17.53 -1.34
C PRO A 11 -25.07 18.46 -0.31
N ALA A 12 -26.31 18.16 0.10
CA ALA A 12 -27.00 18.89 1.16
C ALA A 12 -26.31 18.71 2.53
N SER A 13 -25.95 17.48 2.90
CA SER A 13 -25.25 17.19 4.16
C SER A 13 -23.83 17.79 4.24
N LEU A 14 -23.19 18.02 3.10
CA LEU A 14 -21.88 18.69 3.04
C LEU A 14 -22.00 20.21 3.20
N ARG A 15 -23.14 20.79 2.82
CA ARG A 15 -23.39 22.24 2.87
C ARG A 15 -23.58 22.76 4.29
N GLU A 16 -24.02 21.88 5.20
CA GLU A 16 -24.23 22.18 6.62
C GLU A 16 -22.94 22.05 7.45
N LYS A 17 -21.85 21.53 6.86
CA LYS A 17 -20.58 21.34 7.55
C LYS A 17 -19.75 22.60 7.58
N SER A 18 -19.05 22.78 8.69
CA SER A 18 -17.98 23.78 8.80
C SER A 18 -16.82 23.47 7.86
N TYR A 19 -15.99 24.48 7.58
CA TYR A 19 -14.78 24.32 6.77
C TYR A 19 -13.84 23.27 7.39
N GLU A 20 -13.71 23.26 8.70
CA GLU A 20 -12.83 22.39 9.49
C GLU A 20 -13.28 20.93 9.41
N GLU A 21 -14.59 20.69 9.41
CA GLU A 21 -15.15 19.35 9.18
C GLU A 21 -14.89 18.88 7.75
N LEU A 22 -15.09 19.75 6.76
CA LEU A 22 -14.82 19.43 5.35
C LEU A 22 -13.33 19.17 5.13
N TYR A 23 -12.47 19.99 5.70
CA TYR A 23 -11.01 19.83 5.65
C TYR A 23 -10.59 18.49 6.26
N THR A 24 -11.09 18.16 7.45
CA THR A 24 -10.79 16.89 8.12
C THR A 24 -11.28 15.70 7.30
N LEU A 25 -12.46 15.81 6.70
CA LEU A 25 -13.01 14.78 5.83
C LEU A 25 -12.13 14.55 4.60
N CYS A 26 -11.75 15.63 3.91
CA CYS A 26 -10.84 15.60 2.76
C CYS A 26 -9.46 15.04 3.13
N LEU A 27 -8.89 15.45 4.27
CA LEU A 27 -7.59 14.96 4.73
C LEU A 27 -7.62 13.47 5.08
N SER A 28 -8.70 13.02 5.73
CA SER A 28 -8.92 11.62 6.06
C SER A 28 -9.03 10.77 4.80
N ALA A 29 -9.81 11.25 3.83
CA ALA A 29 -9.91 10.67 2.50
C ALA A 29 -8.51 10.57 1.88
N TYR A 30 -7.84 11.69 1.64
CA TYR A 30 -6.49 11.70 1.06
C TYR A 30 -5.52 10.70 1.72
N THR A 31 -5.51 10.63 3.05
CA THR A 31 -4.67 9.70 3.81
C THR A 31 -5.04 8.23 3.58
N GLU A 32 -6.33 7.91 3.55
CA GLU A 32 -6.82 6.55 3.24
C GLU A 32 -6.40 6.15 1.81
N GLY A 33 -6.53 7.06 0.85
CA GLY A 33 -6.21 6.82 -0.56
C GLY A 33 -4.73 6.57 -0.77
N ARG A 34 -3.87 7.41 -0.16
CA ARG A 34 -2.43 7.20 -0.14
C ARG A 34 -2.05 5.84 0.44
N THR A 35 -2.65 5.47 1.58
CA THR A 35 -2.38 4.16 2.22
C THR A 35 -2.77 3.00 1.29
N ASP A 36 -3.90 3.12 0.60
CA ASP A 36 -4.40 2.10 -0.31
C ASP A 36 -3.50 1.96 -1.55
N GLU A 37 -3.04 3.07 -2.13
CA GLU A 37 -2.08 3.10 -3.24
C GLU A 37 -0.73 2.52 -2.83
N ARG A 38 -0.21 2.91 -1.66
CA ARG A 38 1.02 2.38 -1.08
C ARG A 38 0.96 0.86 -0.94
N ASN A 39 -0.12 0.32 -0.36
CA ASN A 39 -0.32 -1.11 -0.18
C ASN A 39 -0.39 -1.86 -1.52
N LYS A 40 -1.11 -1.30 -2.51
CA LYS A 40 -1.16 -1.87 -3.87
C LYS A 40 0.21 -1.91 -4.53
N SER A 41 1.00 -0.85 -4.35
CA SER A 41 2.35 -0.78 -4.91
C SER A 41 3.29 -1.80 -4.26
N LEU A 42 3.23 -1.94 -2.93
CA LEU A 42 3.97 -2.97 -2.19
C LEU A 42 3.61 -4.39 -2.66
N GLU A 43 2.32 -4.67 -2.82
CA GLU A 43 1.85 -5.98 -3.28
C GLU A 43 2.29 -6.26 -4.73
N ALA A 44 2.19 -5.27 -5.63
CA ALA A 44 2.68 -5.40 -7.00
C ALA A 44 4.20 -5.67 -7.04
N TYR A 45 4.97 -4.98 -6.20
CA TYR A 45 6.41 -5.21 -6.09
C TYR A 45 6.72 -6.60 -5.53
N ARG A 46 5.99 -7.05 -4.50
CA ARG A 46 6.10 -8.41 -3.92
C ARG A 46 5.86 -9.48 -4.97
N LEU A 47 4.79 -9.36 -5.75
CA LEU A 47 4.44 -10.31 -6.81
C LEU A 47 5.50 -10.34 -7.93
N ARG A 48 6.12 -9.21 -8.24
CA ARG A 48 7.18 -9.11 -9.27
C ARG A 48 8.59 -9.35 -8.74
N CYS A 49 8.78 -9.47 -7.43
CA CYS A 49 10.09 -9.53 -6.80
C CYS A 49 10.96 -10.66 -7.37
N SER A 50 10.38 -11.84 -7.64
CA SER A 50 11.08 -12.97 -8.27
C SER A 50 11.46 -12.69 -9.73
N CYS A 51 10.66 -11.95 -10.49
CA CYS A 51 10.99 -11.54 -11.85
C CYS A 51 12.08 -10.45 -11.88
N LEU A 52 12.07 -9.54 -10.90
CA LEU A 52 13.00 -8.41 -10.83
C LEU A 52 14.39 -8.82 -10.31
N PHE A 53 14.44 -9.73 -9.34
CA PHE A 53 15.68 -10.09 -8.63
C PHE A 53 16.03 -11.58 -8.71
N GLY A 54 15.25 -12.36 -9.45
CA GLY A 54 15.39 -13.82 -9.53
C GLY A 54 15.09 -14.50 -8.20
N ASN A 55 15.70 -15.66 -7.98
CA ASN A 55 15.63 -16.37 -6.70
C ASN A 55 16.43 -15.69 -5.58
N LYS A 56 17.08 -14.53 -5.80
CA LYS A 56 17.86 -13.85 -4.75
C LYS A 56 17.00 -13.37 -3.57
N CYS A 57 15.70 -13.18 -3.79
CA CYS A 57 14.75 -12.81 -2.75
C CYS A 57 14.15 -14.01 -2.01
N MET A 58 14.35 -15.23 -2.50
CA MET A 58 13.88 -16.48 -1.91
C MET A 58 15.08 -17.19 -1.31
N ASP A 59 15.07 -17.44 -0.01
CA ASP A 59 16.16 -18.13 0.67
C ASP A 59 16.59 -19.40 -0.10
N SER A 60 17.85 -19.45 -0.51
CA SER A 60 18.44 -20.57 -1.25
C SER A 60 18.72 -21.78 -0.36
N SER A 61 18.50 -21.66 0.95
CA SER A 61 18.60 -22.73 1.95
C SER A 61 17.47 -23.76 1.85
N LEU A 62 16.40 -23.44 1.12
CA LEU A 62 15.29 -24.37 0.86
C LEU A 62 15.66 -25.34 -0.26
N SER A 63 15.43 -26.63 -0.02
CA SER A 63 15.71 -27.72 -0.96
C SER A 63 15.10 -27.45 -2.34
N VAL A 64 15.72 -28.01 -3.39
CA VAL A 64 15.42 -27.76 -4.82
C VAL A 64 13.92 -27.88 -5.17
N GLY A 65 13.12 -28.63 -4.39
CA GLY A 65 11.67 -28.80 -4.52
C GLY A 65 10.77 -27.80 -3.76
N VAL A 66 11.31 -26.90 -2.94
CA VAL A 66 10.57 -25.96 -2.07
C VAL A 66 10.84 -24.49 -2.46
N ARG A 67 11.32 -24.24 -3.68
CA ARG A 67 11.54 -22.86 -4.16
C ARG A 67 10.22 -22.10 -4.20
N LYS A 68 10.09 -21.10 -3.33
CA LYS A 68 8.93 -20.18 -3.29
C LYS A 68 8.81 -19.47 -4.65
N ARG A 69 7.67 -19.62 -5.33
CA ARG A 69 7.40 -18.92 -6.60
C ARG A 69 7.06 -17.44 -6.41
N ILE A 70 6.63 -17.08 -5.19
CA ILE A 70 6.13 -15.74 -4.82
C ILE A 70 6.81 -15.30 -3.54
N CYS A 71 7.20 -14.03 -3.48
CA CYS A 71 7.87 -13.44 -2.32
C CYS A 71 6.91 -13.39 -1.13
N ASP A 72 7.36 -13.78 0.06
CA ASP A 72 6.55 -13.71 1.29
C ASP A 72 6.48 -12.30 1.88
N GLY A 73 7.12 -11.32 1.24
CA GLY A 73 7.15 -9.94 1.69
C GLY A 73 8.23 -9.64 2.73
N ASN A 74 9.02 -10.64 3.18
CA ASN A 74 10.07 -10.43 4.19
C ASN A 74 11.49 -10.35 3.59
N CYS A 75 11.62 -10.07 2.30
CA CYS A 75 12.94 -9.97 1.67
C CYS A 75 13.56 -8.57 1.82
N HIS A 76 14.89 -8.52 1.70
CA HIS A 76 15.65 -7.25 1.77
C HIS A 76 15.16 -6.21 0.75
N TYR A 77 14.79 -6.63 -0.46
CA TYR A 77 14.32 -5.72 -1.51
C TYR A 77 12.98 -5.07 -1.19
N ILE A 78 12.05 -5.79 -0.55
CA ILE A 78 10.78 -5.23 -0.08
C ILE A 78 11.03 -4.20 1.02
N LYS A 79 11.89 -4.51 1.99
CA LYS A 79 12.27 -3.57 3.07
C LYS A 79 12.90 -2.30 2.52
N LYS A 80 13.79 -2.44 1.53
CA LYS A 80 14.39 -1.30 0.84
C LYS A 80 13.33 -0.47 0.11
N TYR A 81 12.42 -1.12 -0.62
CA TYR A 81 11.34 -0.44 -1.33
C TYR A 81 10.39 0.30 -0.38
N MET A 82 10.04 -0.29 0.77
CA MET A 82 9.27 0.39 1.82
C MET A 82 10.00 1.65 2.32
N SER A 83 11.30 1.56 2.58
CA SER A 83 12.08 2.71 3.02
C SER A 83 12.17 3.82 1.97
N GLU A 84 12.21 3.49 0.67
CA GLU A 84 12.14 4.51 -0.38
C GLU A 84 10.75 5.14 -0.49
N LEU A 85 9.68 4.37 -0.25
CA LEU A 85 8.31 4.93 -0.19
C LEU A 85 8.14 5.87 0.99
N ASP A 86 8.72 5.56 2.16
CA ASP A 86 8.65 6.42 3.35
C ASP A 86 9.25 7.82 3.10
N LYS A 87 10.35 7.90 2.34
CA LYS A 87 10.98 9.18 1.97
C LYS A 87 10.12 10.05 1.04
N LEU A 88 9.14 9.46 0.36
CA LEU A 88 8.22 10.19 -0.52
C LEU A 88 7.00 10.71 0.23
N GLU A 89 6.79 10.26 1.46
CA GLU A 89 5.66 10.63 2.32
C GLU A 89 6.06 11.66 3.41
N GLU A 90 7.36 11.99 3.52
CA GLU A 90 7.94 13.12 4.28
C GLU A 90 7.92 14.43 3.49
#